data_AF-A0A7W6ZYI0-F1
#
_entry.id   AF-A0A7W6ZYI0-F1
#
_cell.length_a   1.000
_cell.length_b   1.000
_cell.length_c   1.000
_cell.angle_alpha   90.00
_cell.angle_beta   90.00
_cell.angle_gamma   90.00
#
_symmetry.space_group_name_H-M   'P 1'
#
loop_
_entity.id
_entity.type
_entity.pdbx_description
1 polymer ?
#
loop_
_entity_poly.entity_id
_entity_poly.type
_entity_poly.pdbx_seq_one_letter_code
_entity_poly.pdbx_strand_id
1 'polypeptide(L)'
;MTIIDQCRELERQPRKTAEGLEIFRDRKAVAVIFSDLAREAGPEQERLILKDCQRLQDADLAVVRVYDGQVTPLYGAANGLRPKVVRAQLDANSVVDFCVILVSKEGEVLFRSTEPTEGDVLLALL
;
A
#
# COMPACT_ATOMS: atom_id res chain seq x y z
N MET A 1 2.40 18.99 42.68
CA MET A 1 2.53 17.95 41.63
C MET A 1 1.13 17.74 41.10
N THR A 2 0.85 18.34 39.94
CA THR A 2 -0.52 18.58 39.45
C THR A 2 -0.73 17.74 38.20
N ILE A 3 -1.97 17.32 37.93
CA ILE A 3 -2.39 16.47 36.79
C ILE A 3 -1.87 17.01 35.43
N ILE A 4 -1.61 18.32 35.33
CA ILE A 4 -1.04 18.98 34.15
C ILE A 4 0.38 18.48 33.82
N ASP A 5 1.18 18.09 34.82
CA ASP A 5 2.53 17.54 34.60
C ASP A 5 2.46 16.12 33.99
N GLN A 6 1.44 15.33 34.34
CA GLN A 6 1.22 14.00 33.75
C GLN A 6 0.76 14.08 32.29
N CYS A 7 0.06 15.16 31.88
CA CYS A 7 -0.29 15.38 30.48
C CYS A 7 0.92 15.75 29.60
N ARG A 8 1.95 16.41 30.16
CA ARG A 8 3.16 16.78 29.41
C ARG A 8 4.11 15.61 29.15
N GLU A 9 4.03 14.55 29.96
CA GLU A 9 4.91 13.39 29.83
C GLU A 9 4.38 12.35 28.85
N LEU A 10 3.08 12.40 28.50
CA LEU A 10 2.49 11.60 27.41
C LEU A 10 2.73 12.18 26.01
N GLU A 11 3.21 13.44 25.90
CA GLU A 11 3.57 14.05 24.61
C GLU A 11 5.00 13.69 24.13
N ARG A 12 5.70 12.81 24.85
CA ARG A 12 7.02 12.29 24.46
C ARG A 12 7.03 10.80 24.14
N GLN A 13 5.90 10.25 23.71
CA GLN A 13 6.02 9.19 22.70
C GLN A 13 6.36 9.90 21.39
N PRO A 14 7.44 9.56 20.66
CA PRO A 14 7.52 9.98 19.28
C PRO A 14 6.21 9.51 18.67
N ARG A 15 5.35 10.45 18.22
CA ARG A 15 4.24 10.13 17.33
C ARG A 15 4.86 9.17 16.34
N LYS A 16 4.53 7.87 16.40
CA LYS A 16 4.94 6.91 15.37
C LYS A 16 4.58 7.62 14.08
N THR A 17 5.62 8.02 13.35
CA THR A 17 5.46 8.90 12.21
C THR A 17 4.44 8.25 11.30
N ALA A 18 3.65 9.07 10.66
CA ALA A 18 2.59 8.66 9.78
C ALA A 18 3.09 7.73 8.66
N GLU A 19 3.16 6.41 8.86
CA GLU A 19 3.73 5.52 7.83
C GLU A 19 2.76 5.40 6.63
N GLY A 20 3.14 6.03 5.53
CA GLY A 20 2.67 5.85 4.17
C GLY A 20 3.69 5.04 3.36
N LEU A 21 3.73 5.23 2.05
CA LEU A 21 4.57 4.44 1.15
C LEU A 21 6.07 4.70 1.29
N GLU A 22 6.49 5.74 2.02
CA GLU A 22 7.89 6.03 2.27
C GLU A 22 8.62 4.90 3.02
N ILE A 23 7.89 3.98 3.67
CA ILE A 23 8.49 2.78 4.25
C ILE A 23 9.15 1.88 3.20
N PHE A 24 8.69 1.92 1.94
CA PHE A 24 9.21 1.14 0.83
C PHE A 24 10.35 1.83 0.08
N ARG A 25 10.52 3.15 0.28
CA ARG A 25 11.52 3.94 -0.44
C ARG A 25 12.93 3.37 -0.25
N ASP A 26 13.70 3.36 -1.34
CA ASP A 26 15.08 2.83 -1.45
C ASP A 26 15.21 1.34 -1.08
N ARG A 27 14.10 0.63 -0.88
CA ARG A 27 14.07 -0.78 -0.46
C ARG A 27 13.34 -1.66 -1.46
N LYS A 28 12.11 -1.29 -1.82
CA LYS A 28 11.21 -2.12 -2.64
C LYS A 28 10.29 -1.25 -3.47
N ALA A 29 9.93 -1.72 -4.65
CA ALA A 29 8.75 -1.22 -5.34
C ALA A 29 7.48 -1.74 -4.63
N VAL A 30 6.35 -1.08 -4.81
CA VAL A 30 5.08 -1.50 -4.20
C VAL A 30 3.90 -1.38 -5.16
N ALA A 31 3.14 -2.46 -5.30
CA ALA A 31 1.83 -2.46 -5.92
C ALA A 31 0.73 -2.24 -4.86
N VAL A 32 -0.11 -1.24 -5.07
CA VAL A 32 -1.22 -0.87 -4.19
C VAL A 32 -2.53 -1.16 -4.90
N ILE A 33 -3.34 -2.02 -4.29
CA ILE A 33 -4.65 -2.43 -4.81
C ILE A 33 -5.74 -1.73 -4.00
N PHE A 34 -6.46 -0.78 -4.60
CA PHE A 34 -7.69 -0.24 -4.04
C PHE A 34 -8.87 -1.09 -4.50
N SER A 35 -9.74 -1.49 -3.57
CA SER A 35 -10.94 -2.26 -3.89
C SER A 35 -12.05 -1.94 -2.88
N ASP A 36 -12.49 -0.68 -2.83
CA ASP A 36 -13.45 -0.27 -1.81
C ASP A 36 -14.85 -0.83 -2.07
N LEU A 37 -15.23 -0.91 -3.35
CA LEU A 37 -16.56 -1.34 -3.79
C LEU A 37 -16.53 -2.61 -4.64
N ALA A 38 -15.39 -2.92 -5.29
CA ALA A 38 -15.30 -4.05 -6.20
C ALA A 38 -15.23 -5.41 -5.47
N ARG A 39 -16.37 -6.11 -5.47
CA ARG A 39 -16.51 -7.46 -4.89
C ARG A 39 -15.76 -8.53 -5.68
N GLU A 40 -15.58 -8.36 -6.99
CA GLU A 40 -14.96 -9.36 -7.86
C GLU A 40 -13.52 -9.01 -8.25
N ALA A 41 -13.26 -7.74 -8.63
CA ALA A 41 -11.94 -7.33 -9.11
C ALA A 41 -10.85 -7.40 -8.03
N GLY A 42 -11.19 -7.12 -6.76
CA GLY A 42 -10.26 -7.28 -5.63
C GLY A 42 -9.75 -8.72 -5.49
N PRO A 43 -10.64 -9.72 -5.28
CA PRO A 43 -10.25 -11.12 -5.26
C PRO A 43 -9.55 -11.62 -6.53
N GLU A 44 -9.97 -11.15 -7.71
CA GLU A 44 -9.31 -11.53 -8.97
C GLU A 44 -7.88 -11.00 -9.03
N GLN A 45 -7.65 -9.74 -8.63
CA GLN A 45 -6.30 -9.19 -8.54
C GLN A 45 -5.42 -9.97 -7.56
N GLU A 46 -5.94 -10.33 -6.39
CA GLU A 46 -5.20 -11.16 -5.42
C GLU A 46 -4.79 -12.50 -6.03
N ARG A 47 -5.72 -13.15 -6.75
CA ARG A 47 -5.48 -14.41 -7.45
C ARG A 47 -4.36 -14.27 -8.50
N LEU A 48 -4.35 -13.19 -9.26
CA LEU A 48 -3.29 -12.91 -10.26
C LEU A 48 -1.92 -12.73 -9.59
N ILE A 49 -1.85 -11.99 -8.48
CA ILE A 49 -0.60 -11.81 -7.72
C ILE A 49 -0.10 -13.14 -7.15
N LEU A 50 -0.99 -13.97 -6.61
CA LEU A 50 -0.60 -15.26 -6.02
C LEU A 50 -0.04 -16.25 -7.04
N LYS A 51 -0.48 -16.18 -8.30
CA LYS A 51 0.08 -17.03 -9.37
C LYS A 51 1.55 -16.73 -9.65
N ASP A 52 1.96 -15.48 -9.56
CA ASP A 52 3.32 -15.02 -9.86
C ASP A 52 4.15 -14.69 -8.61
N CYS A 53 3.66 -15.07 -7.42
CA CYS A 53 4.22 -14.68 -6.12
C CYS A 53 5.75 -14.84 -6.02
N GLN A 54 6.31 -15.95 -6.52
CA GLN A 54 7.76 -16.17 -6.51
C GLN A 54 8.53 -15.20 -7.40
N ARG A 55 8.01 -14.86 -8.58
CA ARG A 55 8.68 -13.93 -9.50
C ARG A 55 8.59 -12.50 -8.98
N LEU A 56 7.47 -12.14 -8.36
CA LEU A 56 7.28 -10.85 -7.70
C LEU A 56 8.20 -10.72 -6.48
N GLN A 57 8.45 -11.82 -5.77
CA GLN A 57 9.45 -11.91 -4.70
C GLN A 57 10.85 -11.60 -5.21
N ASP A 58 11.26 -12.30 -6.26
CA ASP A 58 12.63 -12.19 -6.81
C ASP A 58 12.89 -10.79 -7.38
N ALA A 59 11.84 -10.06 -7.75
CA ALA A 59 11.89 -8.67 -8.23
C ALA A 59 11.76 -7.62 -7.11
N ASP A 60 11.74 -8.01 -5.83
CA ASP A 60 11.58 -7.11 -4.68
C ASP A 60 10.32 -6.23 -4.73
N LEU A 61 9.22 -6.77 -5.28
CA LEU A 61 7.92 -6.10 -5.32
C LEU A 61 7.10 -6.43 -4.06
N ALA A 62 6.71 -5.41 -3.31
CA ALA A 62 5.72 -5.53 -2.26
C ALA A 62 4.30 -5.35 -2.82
N VAL A 63 3.30 -5.99 -2.20
CA VAL A 63 1.88 -5.84 -2.59
C VAL A 63 1.03 -5.60 -1.36
N VAL A 64 0.24 -4.54 -1.40
CA VAL A 64 -0.71 -4.17 -0.36
C VAL A 64 -2.09 -3.94 -0.95
N ARG A 65 -3.13 -4.25 -0.17
CA ARG A 65 -4.52 -3.96 -0.50
C ARG A 65 -5.08 -2.91 0.44
N VAL A 66 -5.80 -1.95 -0.11
CA VAL A 66 -6.52 -0.91 0.62
C VAL A 66 -8.01 -1.10 0.39
N TYR A 67 -8.73 -1.42 1.45
CA TYR A 67 -10.19 -1.61 1.44
C TYR A 67 -10.74 -1.39 2.85
N ASP A 68 -12.02 -1.00 2.97
CA ASP A 68 -12.72 -0.83 4.25
C ASP A 68 -11.96 0.02 5.28
N GLY A 69 -11.25 1.05 4.80
CA GLY A 69 -10.43 1.91 5.65
C GLY A 69 -9.23 1.21 6.32
N GLN A 70 -8.79 0.07 5.79
CA GLN A 70 -7.62 -0.69 6.23
C GLN A 70 -6.58 -0.82 5.10
N VAL A 71 -5.34 -1.12 5.49
CA VAL A 71 -4.29 -1.57 4.57
C VAL A 71 -3.84 -2.95 5.01
N THR A 72 -4.00 -3.93 4.12
CA THR A 72 -3.65 -5.33 4.36
C THR A 72 -2.46 -5.69 3.47
N PRO A 73 -1.31 -6.06 4.05
CA PRO A 73 -0.22 -6.67 3.30
C PRO A 73 -0.67 -7.99 2.68
N LEU A 74 -0.50 -8.14 1.37
CA LEU A 74 -0.74 -9.41 0.68
C LEU A 74 0.57 -10.17 0.50
N TYR A 75 1.63 -9.45 0.14
CA TYR A 75 2.93 -10.01 -0.16
C TYR A 75 4.05 -8.99 0.10
N GLY A 76 5.20 -9.42 0.65
CA GLY A 76 6.43 -8.61 0.72
C GLY A 76 6.36 -7.29 1.52
N ALA A 77 5.21 -6.94 2.08
CA ALA A 77 4.92 -5.69 2.76
C ALA A 77 4.82 -5.85 4.28
N ALA A 78 5.15 -4.77 5.00
CA ALA A 78 5.04 -4.70 6.46
C ALA A 78 3.72 -4.05 6.90
N ASN A 79 3.24 -4.43 8.09
CA ASN A 79 2.13 -3.76 8.75
C ASN A 79 2.52 -2.34 9.19
N GLY A 80 1.52 -1.45 9.35
CA GLY A 80 1.74 -0.09 9.87
C GLY A 80 1.29 1.03 8.94
N LEU A 81 1.05 0.70 7.67
CA LEU A 81 0.55 1.64 6.66
C LEU A 81 -0.80 2.25 7.06
N ARG A 82 -0.91 3.56 6.91
CA ARG A 82 -2.15 4.29 7.18
C ARG A 82 -2.93 4.51 5.90
N PRO A 83 -4.15 3.96 5.77
CA PRO A 83 -4.90 3.97 4.50
C PRO A 83 -5.16 5.37 3.97
N LYS A 84 -5.45 6.33 4.85
CA LYS A 84 -5.64 7.74 4.47
C LYS A 84 -4.37 8.40 3.91
N VAL A 85 -3.20 8.02 4.43
CA VAL A 85 -1.90 8.56 3.96
C VAL A 85 -1.55 7.97 2.61
N VAL A 86 -1.70 6.65 2.46
CA VAL A 86 -1.47 5.95 1.18
C VAL A 86 -2.39 6.49 0.09
N ARG A 87 -3.68 6.72 0.38
CA ARG A 87 -4.61 7.34 -0.56
C ARG A 87 -4.18 8.73 -1.01
N ALA A 88 -3.79 9.57 -0.05
CA ALA A 88 -3.37 10.93 -0.35
C ALA A 88 -2.11 10.96 -1.21
N GLN A 89 -1.15 10.06 -0.97
CA GLN A 89 0.08 9.94 -1.76
C GLN A 89 -0.17 9.47 -3.19
N LEU A 90 -1.28 8.77 -3.44
CA LEU A 90 -1.62 8.19 -4.75
C LEU A 90 -2.81 8.87 -5.41
N ASP A 91 -3.21 10.06 -4.95
CA ASP A 91 -4.37 10.80 -5.47
C ASP A 91 -5.66 9.94 -5.53
N ALA A 92 -5.83 9.01 -4.58
CA ALA A 92 -6.97 8.10 -4.45
C ALA A 92 -7.88 8.55 -3.29
N ASN A 93 -8.15 9.86 -3.22
CA ASN A 93 -8.76 10.54 -2.07
C ASN A 93 -10.26 10.26 -1.87
N SER A 94 -10.92 9.58 -2.80
CA SER A 94 -12.31 9.14 -2.71
C SER A 94 -12.41 7.61 -2.61
N VAL A 95 -13.63 7.12 -2.38
CA VAL A 95 -13.97 5.71 -2.58
C VAL A 95 -13.66 5.34 -4.04
N VAL A 96 -12.87 4.30 -4.24
CA VAL A 96 -12.48 3.80 -5.57
C VAL A 96 -13.14 2.44 -5.78
N ASP A 97 -13.78 2.23 -6.93
CA ASP A 97 -14.37 0.92 -7.25
C ASP A 97 -13.29 -0.17 -7.24
N PHE A 98 -12.31 -0.03 -8.15
CA PHE A 98 -11.09 -0.80 -8.18
C PHE A 98 -9.95 0.00 -8.83
N CYS A 99 -8.73 -0.15 -8.32
CA CYS A 99 -7.53 0.36 -8.98
C CYS A 99 -6.26 -0.38 -8.53
N VAL A 100 -5.36 -0.65 -9.45
CA VAL A 100 -3.98 -1.11 -9.16
C VAL A 100 -3.02 0.01 -9.52
N ILE A 101 -2.12 0.33 -8.61
CA ILE A 101 -1.08 1.34 -8.81
C ILE A 101 0.27 0.73 -8.50
N LEU A 102 1.21 0.83 -9.43
CA LEU A 102 2.61 0.46 -9.21
C LEU A 102 3.42 1.68 -8.85
N VAL A 103 4.22 1.58 -7.80
CA VAL A 103 5.10 2.63 -7.32
C VAL A 103 6.53 2.11 -7.27
N SER A 104 7.47 2.86 -7.85
CA SER A 104 8.89 2.52 -7.85
C SER A 104 9.51 2.62 -6.45
N LYS A 105 10.73 2.12 -6.30
CA LYS A 105 11.51 2.27 -5.06
C LYS A 105 11.87 3.73 -4.74
N GLU A 106 11.88 4.61 -5.74
CA GLU A 106 12.05 6.06 -5.57
C GLU A 106 10.75 6.74 -5.12
N GLY A 107 9.62 6.06 -5.24
CA GLY A 107 8.30 6.57 -4.91
C GLY A 107 7.54 7.17 -6.09
N GLU A 108 7.97 6.91 -7.33
CA GLU A 108 7.29 7.38 -8.54
C GLU A 108 6.18 6.42 -8.93
N VAL A 109 5.04 6.94 -9.40
CA VAL A 109 3.95 6.10 -9.93
C VAL A 109 4.33 5.66 -11.35
N LEU A 110 4.58 4.37 -11.51
CA LEU A 110 4.99 3.74 -12.78
C LEU A 110 3.79 3.28 -13.60
N PHE A 111 2.70 2.92 -12.93
CA PHE A 111 1.52 2.33 -13.57
C PHE A 111 0.26 2.62 -12.78
N ARG A 112 -0.86 2.75 -13.50
CA ARG A 112 -2.20 2.80 -12.93
C ARG A 112 -3.17 2.07 -13.85
N SER A 113 -3.98 1.18 -13.30
CA SER A 113 -5.06 0.49 -14.00
C SER A 113 -6.33 0.47 -13.16
N THR A 114 -7.48 0.52 -13.83
CA THR A 114 -8.81 0.29 -13.24
C THR A 114 -9.33 -1.13 -13.51
N GLU A 115 -8.48 -2.00 -14.05
CA GLU A 115 -8.78 -3.41 -14.34
C GLU A 115 -7.73 -4.34 -13.71
N PRO A 116 -8.10 -5.56 -13.31
CA PRO A 116 -7.14 -6.54 -12.80
C PRO A 116 -5.96 -6.73 -13.76
N THR A 117 -4.75 -6.74 -13.21
CA THR A 117 -3.49 -6.69 -13.94
C THR A 117 -2.62 -7.89 -13.57
N GLU A 118 -2.10 -8.59 -14.58
CA GLU A 118 -1.22 -9.75 -14.40
C GLU A 118 0.14 -9.36 -13.83
N GLY A 119 0.79 -10.30 -13.12
CA GLY A 119 2.12 -10.09 -12.55
C GLY A 119 3.17 -9.74 -13.61
N ASP A 120 3.07 -10.34 -14.80
CA ASP A 120 3.95 -10.05 -15.93
C ASP A 120 3.95 -8.58 -16.35
N VAL A 121 2.79 -7.94 -16.34
CA VAL A 121 2.67 -6.51 -16.69
C VAL A 121 3.35 -5.64 -15.63
N LEU A 122 3.17 -5.97 -14.35
CA LEU A 122 3.81 -5.24 -13.26
C LEU A 122 5.33 -5.40 -13.31
N LEU A 123 5.82 -6.62 -13.53
CA LEU A 123 7.24 -6.94 -13.62
C LEU A 123 7.94 -6.25 -14.80
N ALA A 124 7.25 -6.10 -15.93
CA ALA A 124 7.80 -5.43 -17.11
C ALA A 124 8.00 -3.91 -16.92
N LEU A 125 7.41 -3.32 -15.87
CA LEU A 125 7.44 -1.89 -15.61
C LEU A 125 8.36 -1.49 -14.44
N LEU A 126 8.91 -2.48 -13.71
CA LEU A 126 9.88 -2.27 -12.61
C LEU A 126 11.28 -1.97 -13.13
#